data_AF-A0A7K1USM2-F1
#
_entry.id   AF-A0A7K1USM2-F1
#
_cell.length_a   1.000
_cell.length_b   1.000
_cell.length_c   1.000
_cell.angle_alpha   90.00
_cell.angle_beta   90.00
_cell.angle_gamma   90.00
#
_symmetry.space_group_name_H-M   'P 1'
#
loop_
_entity.id
_entity.type
_entity.pdbx_description
1 polymer ?
#
loop_
_entity_poly.entity_id
_entity_poly.type
_entity_poly.pdbx_seq_one_letter_code
_entity_poly.pdbx_strand_id
1 'polypeptide(L)'
;MIYPDRESAARVAELAGIVHESWMQDWPIEVSDQARLDEFIGLLLANKAEWELSFWLVDLVLESAEDDLAITPVQHDQWERTEPLVGALVAVWDATHAPGIALRLEYWACLGASAPEEMFLVSPLVREARRRIGHSAT
;
A
#
# COMPACT_ATOMS: atom_id res chain seq x y z
N MET A 1 5.29 -2.82 -18.99
CA MET A 1 6.25 -2.91 -17.88
C MET A 1 5.43 -3.11 -16.62
N ILE A 2 5.83 -4.02 -15.73
CA ILE A 2 5.04 -4.40 -14.54
C ILE A 2 5.64 -3.85 -13.25
N TYR A 3 6.97 -3.78 -13.19
CA TYR A 3 7.71 -3.20 -12.07
C TYR A 3 8.33 -1.88 -12.53
N PRO A 4 8.21 -0.81 -11.73
CA PRO A 4 8.88 0.44 -12.03
C PRO A 4 10.39 0.32 -11.79
N ASP A 5 11.15 1.30 -12.26
CA ASP A 5 12.60 1.35 -12.03
C ASP A 5 12.96 1.75 -10.58
N ARG A 6 14.24 1.63 -10.23
CA ARG A 6 14.74 2.11 -8.92
C ARG A 6 14.83 3.63 -8.82
N GLU A 7 14.77 4.36 -9.92
CA GLU A 7 14.81 5.83 -9.90
C GLU A 7 13.51 6.40 -9.32
N SER A 8 12.38 5.78 -9.62
CA SER A 8 11.08 6.10 -9.02
C SER A 8 11.05 5.83 -7.51
N ALA A 9 11.75 4.80 -7.00
CA ALA A 9 11.90 4.58 -5.56
C ALA A 9 12.67 5.73 -4.89
N ALA A 10 13.78 6.17 -5.49
CA ALA A 10 14.54 7.32 -5.00
C ALA A 10 13.71 8.62 -5.01
N ARG A 11 12.87 8.83 -6.03
CA ARG A 11 11.93 9.96 -6.08
C ARG A 11 10.89 9.90 -4.95
N VAL A 12 10.33 8.72 -4.67
CA VAL A 12 9.41 8.55 -3.52
C VAL A 12 10.14 8.84 -2.20
N ALA A 13 11.38 8.40 -2.06
CA ALA A 13 12.17 8.68 -0.87
C ALA A 13 12.38 10.18 -0.63
N GLU A 14 12.71 10.92 -1.70
CA GLU A 14 12.83 12.38 -1.65
C GLU A 14 11.50 13.05 -1.28
N LEU A 15 10.40 12.62 -1.91
CA LEU A 15 9.05 13.14 -1.63
C LEU A 15 8.63 12.90 -0.17
N ALA A 16 8.95 11.73 0.37
CA ALA A 16 8.63 11.33 1.73
C ALA A 16 9.71 11.76 2.75
N GLY A 17 10.78 12.44 2.33
CA GLY A 17 11.86 12.85 3.24
C GLY A 17 12.49 11.69 4.03
N ILE A 18 12.60 10.51 3.42
CA ILE A 18 13.16 9.29 4.01
C ILE A 18 14.45 8.89 3.32
N VAL A 19 15.29 8.14 4.04
CA VAL A 19 16.56 7.63 3.49
C VAL A 19 16.26 6.60 2.40
N HIS A 20 17.01 6.65 1.30
CA HIS A 20 17.02 5.60 0.29
C HIS A 20 18.45 5.27 -0.08
N GLU A 21 18.88 4.05 0.27
CA GLU A 21 20.18 3.54 -0.09
C GLU A 21 20.03 2.52 -1.23
N SER A 22 20.83 2.67 -2.29
CA SER A 22 20.66 1.87 -3.52
C SER A 22 20.85 0.36 -3.33
N TRP A 23 21.43 -0.06 -2.21
CA TRP A 23 21.63 -1.47 -1.87
C TRP A 23 20.43 -2.10 -1.15
N MET A 24 19.50 -1.30 -0.60
CA MET A 24 18.30 -1.81 0.05
C MET A 24 17.44 -2.55 -0.99
N GLN A 25 17.07 -3.79 -0.67
CA GLN A 25 16.24 -4.62 -1.55
C GLN A 25 14.77 -4.46 -1.20
N ASP A 26 14.47 -4.45 0.09
CA ASP A 26 13.14 -4.30 0.66
C ASP A 26 12.96 -2.90 1.25
N TRP A 27 13.43 -1.89 0.51
CA TRP A 27 13.47 -0.51 1.00
C TRP A 27 12.17 -0.02 1.64
N PRO A 28 10.96 -0.21 1.03
CA PRO A 28 9.71 0.21 1.66
C PRO A 28 9.46 -0.43 3.03
N ILE A 29 9.95 -1.64 3.25
CA ILE A 29 9.81 -2.37 4.51
C ILE A 29 10.75 -1.75 5.56
N GLU A 30 12.01 -1.54 5.19
CA GLU A 30 13.05 -1.04 6.08
C GLU A 30 12.83 0.40 6.58
N VAL A 31 12.08 1.20 5.82
CA VAL A 31 11.84 2.62 6.13
C VAL A 31 10.37 2.96 6.40
N SER A 32 9.51 1.93 6.46
CA SER A 32 8.14 2.08 6.91
C SER A 32 8.09 2.68 8.31
N ASP A 33 7.02 3.42 8.59
CA ASP A 33 6.83 4.05 9.90
C ASP A 33 5.33 4.27 10.13
N GLN A 34 4.76 3.45 11.02
CA GLN A 34 3.37 3.57 11.45
C GLN A 34 2.99 4.99 11.91
N ALA A 35 3.91 5.74 12.52
CA ALA A 35 3.64 7.09 13.00
C ALA A 35 3.46 8.10 11.85
N ARG A 36 3.85 7.71 10.63
CA ARG A 36 3.76 8.50 9.41
C ARG A 36 2.74 7.93 8.42
N LEU A 37 1.93 6.96 8.84
CA LEU A 37 0.93 6.33 7.97
C LEU A 37 0.02 7.35 7.27
N ASP A 38 -0.54 8.30 8.00
CA ASP A 38 -1.40 9.35 7.44
C ASP A 38 -0.67 10.23 6.41
N GLU A 39 0.62 10.51 6.65
CA GLU A 39 1.47 11.25 5.71
C GLU A 39 1.67 10.47 4.42
N PHE A 40 2.01 9.18 4.53
CA PHE A 40 2.22 8.31 3.36
C PHE A 40 0.94 8.10 2.55
N ILE A 41 -0.23 7.99 3.21
CA ILE A 41 -1.53 7.99 2.53
C ILE A 41 -1.74 9.30 1.78
N GLY A 42 -1.41 10.44 2.40
CA GLY A 42 -1.48 11.76 1.76
C GLY A 42 -0.61 11.84 0.50
N LEU A 43 0.63 11.36 0.58
CA LEU A 43 1.55 11.30 -0.56
C LEU A 43 1.05 10.36 -1.65
N LEU A 44 0.53 9.19 -1.30
CA LEU A 44 -0.07 8.24 -2.25
C LEU A 44 -1.22 8.89 -3.02
N LEU A 45 -2.15 9.53 -2.31
CA LEU A 45 -3.31 10.19 -2.91
C LEU A 45 -2.92 11.39 -3.78
N ALA A 46 -1.92 12.16 -3.37
CA ALA A 46 -1.40 13.29 -4.14
C ALA A 46 -0.74 12.85 -5.45
N ASN A 47 -0.10 11.68 -5.46
CA ASN A 47 0.66 11.16 -6.61
C ASN A 47 -0.03 9.98 -7.32
N LYS A 48 -1.29 9.70 -7.00
CA LYS A 48 -2.03 8.50 -7.43
C LYS A 48 -2.11 8.27 -8.94
N ALA A 49 -1.88 9.29 -9.77
CA ALA A 49 -1.90 9.16 -11.23
C ALA A 49 -0.53 8.74 -11.82
N GLU A 50 0.56 8.88 -11.07
CA GLU A 50 1.88 8.37 -11.44
C GLU A 50 2.03 6.94 -10.91
N TRP A 51 1.79 5.96 -11.78
CA TRP A 51 1.76 4.55 -11.38
C TRP A 51 3.08 4.05 -10.80
N GLU A 52 4.23 4.58 -11.26
CA GLU A 52 5.56 4.19 -10.79
C GLU A 52 5.80 4.64 -9.35
N LEU A 53 5.43 5.88 -9.01
CA LEU A 53 5.49 6.38 -7.64
C LEU A 53 4.47 5.68 -6.75
N SER A 54 3.25 5.52 -7.27
CA SER A 54 2.16 4.85 -6.56
C SER A 54 2.51 3.41 -6.20
N PHE A 55 3.27 2.70 -7.05
CA PHE A 55 3.73 1.35 -6.76
C PHE A 55 4.55 1.30 -5.46
N TRP A 56 5.54 2.19 -5.30
CA TRP A 56 6.37 2.24 -4.09
C TRP A 56 5.62 2.81 -2.88
N LEU A 57 4.76 3.82 -3.09
CA LEU A 57 3.95 4.40 -2.03
C LEU A 57 2.91 3.42 -1.48
N VAL A 58 2.34 2.55 -2.32
CA VAL A 58 1.45 1.46 -1.86
C VAL A 58 2.18 0.55 -0.87
N ASP A 59 3.45 0.22 -1.11
CA ASP A 59 4.23 -0.60 -0.19
C ASP A 59 4.53 0.10 1.13
N LEU A 60 4.96 1.36 1.07
CA LEU A 60 5.18 2.16 2.27
C LEU A 60 3.93 2.27 3.12
N VAL A 61 2.78 2.53 2.49
CA VAL A 61 1.49 2.64 3.18
C VAL A 61 1.08 1.29 3.78
N LEU A 62 1.20 0.20 3.04
CA LEU A 62 0.74 -1.11 3.50
C LEU A 62 1.64 -1.69 4.59
N GLU A 63 2.96 -1.54 4.50
CA GLU A 63 3.85 -1.94 5.59
C GLU A 63 3.62 -1.07 6.84
N SER A 64 3.51 0.26 6.68
CA SER A 64 3.25 1.13 7.84
C SER A 64 1.90 0.84 8.51
N ALA A 65 0.91 0.40 7.73
CA ALA A 65 -0.38 -0.05 8.25
C ALA A 65 -0.30 -1.44 8.90
N GLU A 66 0.52 -2.34 8.38
CA GLU A 66 0.81 -3.65 9.01
C GLU A 66 1.34 -3.46 10.43
N ASP A 67 2.33 -2.57 10.59
CA ASP A 67 2.90 -2.22 11.88
C ASP A 67 1.87 -1.57 12.83
N ASP A 68 1.08 -0.61 12.33
CA ASP A 68 0.01 0.04 13.13
C ASP A 68 -1.01 -0.97 13.66
N LEU A 69 -1.40 -1.94 12.82
CA LEU A 69 -2.33 -3.01 13.18
C LEU A 69 -1.72 -4.00 14.18
N ALA A 70 -0.40 -4.23 14.13
CA ALA A 70 0.28 -5.15 15.04
C ALA A 70 0.35 -4.61 16.48
N ILE A 71 0.43 -3.29 16.65
CA ILE A 71 0.57 -2.66 17.98
C ILE A 71 -0.74 -2.10 18.55
N THR A 72 -1.76 -1.91 17.72
CA THR A 72 -3.04 -1.34 18.14
C THR A 72 -3.97 -2.44 18.67
N PRO A 73 -4.50 -2.32 19.91
CA PRO A 73 -5.48 -3.27 20.43
C PRO A 73 -6.74 -3.31 19.55
N VAL A 74 -7.29 -4.50 19.31
CA VAL A 74 -8.55 -4.69 18.57
C VAL A 74 -9.68 -3.98 19.33
N GLN A 75 -9.99 -2.75 18.91
CA GLN A 75 -11.15 -1.98 19.35
C GLN A 75 -12.23 -2.00 18.26
N HIS A 76 -13.46 -1.65 18.63
CA HIS A 76 -14.63 -1.71 17.76
C HIS A 76 -14.55 -0.78 16.53
N ASP A 77 -13.55 0.11 16.45
CA ASP A 77 -13.40 1.14 15.40
C ASP A 77 -12.36 0.77 14.31
N GLN A 78 -11.99 -0.51 14.18
CA GLN A 78 -11.04 -0.97 13.15
C GLN A 78 -11.49 -0.61 11.73
N TRP A 79 -12.81 -0.56 11.48
CA TRP A 79 -13.36 -0.14 10.20
C TRP A 79 -13.12 1.35 9.90
N GLU A 80 -13.32 2.23 10.88
CA GLU A 80 -13.12 3.67 10.69
C GLU A 80 -11.65 4.01 10.38
N ARG A 81 -10.71 3.21 10.91
CA ARG A 81 -9.28 3.35 10.62
C ARG A 81 -8.86 2.74 9.27
N THR A 82 -9.52 1.67 8.82
CA THR A 82 -9.13 0.96 7.60
C THR A 82 -9.85 1.45 6.34
N GLU A 83 -11.00 2.11 6.47
CA GLU A 83 -11.75 2.68 5.35
C GLU A 83 -10.94 3.70 4.52
N PRO A 84 -10.18 4.65 5.13
CA PRO A 84 -9.31 5.54 4.37
C PRO A 84 -8.24 4.81 3.56
N LEU A 85 -7.66 3.72 4.10
CA LEU A 85 -6.69 2.88 3.39
C LEU A 85 -7.33 2.22 2.18
N VAL A 86 -8.49 1.58 2.37
CA VAL A 86 -9.25 0.95 1.28
C VAL A 86 -9.58 1.98 0.21
N GLY A 87 -10.06 3.16 0.59
CA GLY A 87 -10.36 4.26 -0.33
C GLY A 87 -9.14 4.73 -1.11
N ALA A 88 -7.98 4.85 -0.47
CA ALA A 88 -6.73 5.24 -1.12
C ALA A 88 -6.29 4.21 -2.18
N LEU A 89 -6.34 2.91 -1.85
CA LEU A 89 -5.98 1.84 -2.79
C LEU A 89 -6.90 1.80 -4.01
N VAL A 90 -8.21 1.96 -3.80
CA VAL A 90 -9.20 2.05 -4.89
C VAL A 90 -8.91 3.28 -5.76
N ALA A 91 -8.66 4.44 -5.15
CA ALA A 91 -8.37 5.68 -5.87
C ALA A 91 -7.11 5.60 -6.75
N VAL A 92 -6.08 4.87 -6.30
CA VAL A 92 -4.86 4.61 -7.09
C VAL A 92 -5.15 3.70 -8.28
N TRP A 93 -5.94 2.65 -8.07
CA TRP A 93 -6.36 1.80 -9.17
C TRP A 93 -7.16 2.60 -10.21
N ASP A 94 -8.19 3.32 -9.79
CA ASP A 94 -9.05 4.10 -10.69
C ASP A 94 -8.27 5.16 -11.48
N ALA A 95 -7.21 5.73 -10.87
CA ALA A 95 -6.36 6.72 -11.54
C ALA A 95 -5.38 6.10 -12.55
N THR A 96 -4.90 4.88 -12.32
CA THR A 96 -3.78 4.30 -13.09
C THR A 96 -4.18 3.16 -14.02
N HIS A 97 -5.11 2.29 -13.58
CA HIS A 97 -5.39 0.99 -14.18
C HIS A 97 -4.12 0.17 -14.49
N ALA A 98 -3.03 0.42 -13.75
CA ALA A 98 -1.72 -0.09 -14.09
C ALA A 98 -1.56 -1.55 -13.65
N PRO A 99 -1.09 -2.46 -14.53
CA PRO A 99 -0.88 -3.87 -14.17
C PRO A 99 0.05 -4.08 -12.97
N GLY A 100 1.04 -3.20 -12.78
CA GLY A 100 1.94 -3.24 -11.62
C GLY A 100 1.21 -3.03 -10.30
N ILE A 101 0.24 -2.12 -10.25
CA ILE A 101 -0.60 -1.88 -9.07
C ILE A 101 -1.48 -3.10 -8.81
N ALA A 102 -2.10 -3.69 -9.85
CA ALA A 102 -2.91 -4.90 -9.71
C ALA A 102 -2.12 -6.04 -9.07
N LEU A 103 -0.90 -6.29 -9.55
CA LEU A 103 -0.01 -7.32 -9.03
C LEU A 103 0.46 -7.03 -7.61
N ARG A 104 0.64 -5.75 -7.25
CA ARG A 104 1.01 -5.40 -5.88
C ARG A 104 -0.15 -5.62 -4.91
N LEU A 105 -1.37 -5.26 -5.30
CA LEU A 105 -2.57 -5.61 -4.53
C LEU A 105 -2.78 -7.13 -4.44
N GLU A 106 -2.34 -7.90 -5.44
CA GLU A 106 -2.34 -9.37 -5.38
C GLU A 106 -1.43 -9.94 -4.31
N TYR A 107 -0.19 -9.43 -4.26
CA TYR A 107 0.78 -9.81 -3.26
C TYR A 107 0.24 -9.58 -1.83
N TRP A 108 -0.18 -8.35 -1.53
CA TRP A 108 -0.61 -7.98 -0.18
C TRP A 108 -1.95 -8.61 0.22
N ALA A 109 -2.82 -8.91 -0.74
CA ALA A 109 -4.07 -9.61 -0.46
C ALA A 109 -3.88 -11.08 -0.03
N CYS A 110 -2.67 -11.65 -0.20
CA CYS A 110 -2.36 -13.05 0.09
C CYS A 110 -3.46 -13.99 -0.43
N LEU A 111 -3.86 -13.90 -1.70
CA LEU A 111 -5.04 -14.63 -2.22
C LEU A 111 -4.94 -16.15 -2.06
N GLY A 112 -3.73 -16.70 -2.00
CA GLY A 112 -3.50 -18.14 -1.79
C GLY A 112 -3.58 -18.59 -0.33
N ALA A 113 -3.59 -17.65 0.62
CA ALA A 113 -3.65 -17.95 2.05
C ALA A 113 -5.07 -18.32 2.47
N SER A 114 -5.17 -19.44 3.20
CA SER A 114 -6.43 -20.04 3.65
C SER A 114 -6.70 -19.80 5.14
N ALA A 115 -5.66 -19.46 5.90
CA ALA A 115 -5.74 -19.19 7.33
C ALA A 115 -5.14 -17.81 7.70
N PRO A 116 -5.62 -17.14 8.76
CA PRO A 116 -5.12 -15.83 9.19
C PRO A 116 -3.61 -15.75 9.44
N GLU A 117 -3.01 -16.82 9.97
CA GLU A 117 -1.58 -16.91 10.24
C GLU A 117 -0.71 -16.97 8.98
N GLU A 118 -1.30 -17.20 7.81
CA GLU A 118 -0.64 -17.20 6.50
C GLU A 118 -0.76 -15.84 5.79
N MET A 119 -1.42 -14.86 6.41
CA MET A 119 -1.74 -13.55 5.85
C MET A 119 -1.00 -12.43 6.57
N PHE A 120 -0.80 -11.31 5.87
CA PHE A 120 -0.51 -10.03 6.51
C PHE A 120 -1.78 -9.56 7.25
N LEU A 121 -1.61 -8.79 8.33
CA LEU A 121 -2.73 -8.14 9.03
C LEU A 121 -3.50 -7.19 8.10
N VAL A 122 -2.83 -6.58 7.11
CA VAL A 122 -3.46 -5.79 6.05
C VAL A 122 -4.16 -6.63 4.97
N SER A 123 -3.95 -7.94 4.86
CA SER A 123 -4.54 -8.71 3.75
C SER A 123 -6.07 -8.58 3.64
N PRO A 124 -6.87 -8.56 4.73
CA PRO A 124 -8.32 -8.34 4.64
C PRO A 124 -8.71 -6.99 4.01
N LEU A 125 -8.01 -5.89 4.33
CA LEU A 125 -8.32 -4.57 3.77
C LEU A 125 -7.97 -4.50 2.28
N VAL A 126 -6.86 -5.13 1.88
CA VAL A 126 -6.45 -5.17 0.47
C VAL A 126 -7.43 -6.02 -0.35
N ARG A 127 -7.92 -7.14 0.20
CA ARG A 127 -8.99 -7.94 -0.41
C ARG A 127 -10.27 -7.12 -0.60
N GLU A 128 -10.64 -6.30 0.38
CA GLU A 128 -11.79 -5.40 0.27
C GLU A 128 -11.60 -4.32 -0.81
N ALA A 129 -10.44 -3.68 -0.88
CA ALA A 129 -10.12 -2.73 -1.95
C ALA A 129 -10.25 -3.39 -3.33
N ARG A 130 -9.70 -4.60 -3.49
CA ARG A 130 -9.82 -5.36 -4.73
C ARG A 130 -11.26 -5.75 -5.06
N ARG A 131 -12.05 -6.13 -4.05
CA ARG A 131 -13.48 -6.38 -4.24
C ARG A 131 -14.15 -5.13 -4.81
N ARG A 132 -13.90 -3.94 -4.25
CA ARG A 132 -14.47 -2.68 -4.75
C ARG A 132 -14.03 -2.35 -6.17
N ILE A 133 -12.74 -2.50 -6.46
CA ILE A 133 -12.18 -2.35 -7.82
C ILE A 133 -12.92 -3.24 -8.82
N GLY A 134 -13.16 -4.51 -8.48
CA GLY A 134 -13.90 -5.44 -9.35
C GLY A 134 -15.37 -5.09 -9.56
N HIS A 135 -15.99 -4.32 -8.65
CA HIS A 135 -17.34 -3.78 -8.82
C HIS A 135 -17.37 -2.42 -9.54
N SER A 136 -16.25 -1.70 -9.60
CA SER A 136 -16.13 -0.44 -10.35
C SER A 136 -15.97 -0.64 -11.86
N ALA A 137 -15.68 -1.85 -12.32
CA ALA A 137 -15.43 -2.18 -13.74
C ALA A 137 -16.72 -2.41 -14.58
N THR A 138 -17.86 -1.79 -14.21
CA THR A 138 -19.15 -1.90 -14.93
C THR A 138 -19.56 -0.58 -15.59
#